data_AF-A0A938TQL3-F1
#
_entry.id   AF-A0A938TQL3-F1
#
_cell.length_a   1.000
_cell.length_b   1.000
_cell.length_c   1.000
_cell.angle_alpha   90.00
_cell.angle_beta   90.00
_cell.angle_gamma   90.00
#
_symmetry.space_group_name_H-M   'P 1'
#
loop_
_entity.id
_entity.type
_entity.pdbx_description
1 polymer ?
#
loop_
_entity_poly.entity_id
_entity_poly.type
_entity_poly.pdbx_seq_one_letter_code
_entity_poly.pdbx_strand_id
1 'polypeptide(L)'
;MPRTWCATSATGPPRRSRSAFASSSTGTSSTTGTAHRRIRGSPILAESLTGHARRLAAVSVSKLFARNANRFKHFSRASDGLLFDFSRQHLDVEALAMLLADCERAGLAARTEAMFAGEIVNDSEQRQALHTLLRAPAGTAVPAKLVPLEGAVRTMRARCAAFVRDVHTAKRKSATGARFTDVVNIGIGGSDLGPAMAVEALRPYRTGHLRCHFVSNVDGTQFADLAAELDPARTLFIVCSKTFTTQETLANARRARAWIAGKLGEAAVRAHFVAVSTNGKAMDEFDIAADARFEMWDWVGGRYSLWSAVGLAIELAIGTQHFEAMLAGARAMDEHFRQAEPHENLPVLAGLIAHWNRNVQGCAGHAVLPYTQRLARLPAYLQQLEMESLGKSITRGGEEVVGDTGAVIFGEPASNAQHSFFQLLHQGTAHVSLDLLLPLTGAADAAADELVIANCLSQAQAFMTGHESDDPQRRHPGSRPLSLLVFPKLDPTMLGKLVAFYEHKVFVASVLWDVNPFDQWGVELGKKLCGGILPVLHEPARASEAPAELAGLLGWIRRQR
;
A
#
# COMPACT_ATOMS: atom_id res chain seq x y z
N MET A 1 49.05 -1.27 -35.23
CA MET A 1 49.87 -2.41 -35.71
C MET A 1 49.12 -3.71 -35.46
N PRO A 2 49.15 -4.64 -36.42
CA PRO A 2 47.92 -5.27 -36.89
C PRO A 2 48.02 -6.80 -37.06
N ARG A 3 46.91 -7.40 -37.52
CA ARG A 3 46.78 -8.39 -38.63
C ARG A 3 45.51 -9.22 -38.36
N THR A 4 44.61 -9.52 -39.28
CA THR A 4 44.36 -9.31 -40.73
C THR A 4 42.93 -9.84 -40.93
N TRP A 5 42.13 -9.38 -41.90
CA TRP A 5 42.06 -9.98 -43.24
C TRP A 5 41.21 -9.10 -44.19
N CYS A 6 41.71 -8.94 -45.43
CA CYS A 6 41.09 -8.37 -46.64
C CYS A 6 39.91 -9.23 -47.12
N ALA A 7 38.80 -8.73 -47.67
CA ALA A 7 38.49 -7.81 -48.79
C ALA A 7 38.19 -8.52 -50.13
N THR A 8 37.01 -8.21 -50.68
CA THR A 8 36.53 -8.19 -52.10
C THR A 8 35.02 -8.56 -52.09
N SER A 9 34.10 -7.99 -52.86
CA SER A 9 34.07 -6.92 -53.86
C SER A 9 32.60 -6.55 -54.10
N ALA A 10 32.34 -5.31 -54.51
CA ALA A 10 31.02 -4.75 -54.78
C ALA A 10 30.46 -5.13 -56.17
N THR A 11 29.13 -5.29 -56.27
CA THR A 11 28.32 -4.98 -57.46
C THR A 11 26.84 -4.81 -57.07
N GLY A 12 26.20 -3.73 -57.53
CA GLY A 12 24.83 -3.31 -57.19
C GLY A 12 23.68 -4.09 -57.87
N PRO A 13 22.42 -3.68 -57.63
CA PRO A 13 21.22 -4.47 -57.91
C PRO A 13 20.58 -4.12 -59.27
N PRO A 14 19.69 -4.99 -59.80
CA PRO A 14 18.44 -4.44 -60.34
C PRO A 14 17.17 -5.29 -60.17
N ARG A 15 16.08 -4.56 -59.89
CA ARG A 15 14.72 -4.63 -60.46
C ARG A 15 14.02 -5.98 -60.67
N ARG A 16 12.93 -6.17 -59.92
CA ARG A 16 11.64 -6.78 -60.34
C ARG A 16 10.53 -6.15 -59.48
N SER A 17 9.28 -5.96 -59.86
CA SER A 17 8.56 -5.87 -61.12
C SER A 17 7.17 -5.37 -60.71
N ARG A 18 6.67 -4.31 -61.35
CA ARG A 18 5.31 -3.81 -61.15
C ARG A 18 4.31 -4.87 -61.64
N SER A 19 3.26 -5.13 -60.86
CA SER A 19 1.97 -5.55 -61.43
C SER A 19 0.91 -4.58 -60.93
N ALA A 20 0.16 -4.06 -61.90
CA ALA A 20 -0.90 -3.09 -61.73
C ALA A 20 -2.23 -3.84 -61.58
N PHE A 21 -3.12 -3.33 -60.75
CA PHE A 21 -4.55 -3.36 -61.04
C PHE A 21 -5.13 -1.98 -60.73
N ALA A 22 -5.77 -1.42 -61.77
CA ALA A 22 -6.41 -0.13 -61.83
C ALA A 22 -7.72 -0.16 -61.01
N SER A 23 -7.93 0.82 -60.13
CA SER A 23 -8.81 2.00 -60.29
C SER A 23 -10.32 1.71 -60.28
N SER A 24 -11.00 2.16 -59.22
CA SER A 24 -12.23 2.93 -59.37
C SER A 24 -12.37 3.89 -58.18
N SER A 25 -12.50 5.15 -58.53
CA SER A 25 -12.67 6.36 -57.73
C SER A 25 -13.92 6.37 -56.86
N THR A 26 -13.84 7.04 -55.69
CA THR A 26 -14.58 8.26 -55.28
C THR A 26 -14.84 8.21 -53.78
N GLY A 27 -14.57 9.30 -53.06
CA GLY A 27 -15.06 9.49 -51.68
C GLY A 27 -14.03 10.09 -50.74
N THR A 28 -13.82 11.39 -50.85
CA THR A 28 -13.28 12.24 -49.79
C THR A 28 -14.15 12.17 -48.54
N SER A 29 -13.61 11.69 -47.41
CA SER A 29 -13.99 12.19 -46.08
C SER A 29 -12.88 11.88 -45.08
N SER A 30 -12.26 12.94 -44.58
CA SER A 30 -11.33 12.94 -43.45
C SER A 30 -12.00 12.38 -42.19
N THR A 31 -11.48 11.28 -41.67
CA THR A 31 -11.84 10.79 -40.33
C THR A 31 -10.62 10.88 -39.40
N THR A 32 -10.44 12.06 -38.79
CA THR A 32 -9.82 12.17 -37.48
C THR A 32 -10.85 11.69 -36.44
N GLY A 33 -10.91 10.37 -36.25
CA GLY A 33 -11.73 9.76 -35.21
C GLY A 33 -10.96 9.71 -33.90
N THR A 34 -11.02 10.77 -33.11
CA THR A 34 -10.70 10.71 -31.68
C THR A 34 -11.66 9.73 -31.02
N ALA A 35 -11.11 8.67 -30.43
CA ALA A 35 -11.85 7.68 -29.67
C ALA A 35 -12.47 8.33 -28.41
N HIS A 36 -13.68 8.87 -28.54
CA HIS A 36 -14.51 9.20 -27.40
C HIS A 36 -15.01 7.90 -26.76
N ARG A 37 -14.20 7.35 -25.84
CA ARG A 37 -14.64 6.30 -24.93
C ARG A 37 -15.79 6.88 -24.09
N ARG A 38 -17.00 6.34 -24.23
CA ARG A 38 -18.18 6.77 -23.46
C ARG A 38 -17.90 6.55 -21.97
N ILE A 39 -17.71 7.64 -21.25
CA ILE A 39 -17.72 7.71 -19.79
C ILE A 39 -19.19 7.52 -19.38
N ARG A 40 -19.56 6.31 -18.95
CA ARG A 40 -20.82 6.09 -18.22
C ARG A 40 -20.47 6.17 -16.74
N GLY A 41 -20.91 7.22 -16.08
CA GLY A 41 -20.53 7.56 -14.70
C GLY A 41 -21.47 6.97 -13.66
N SER A 42 -20.91 6.73 -12.46
CA SER A 42 -21.62 6.54 -11.19
C SER A 42 -22.78 7.53 -11.04
N PRO A 43 -23.89 7.17 -10.36
CA PRO A 43 -25.00 8.08 -10.08
C PRO A 43 -24.59 9.42 -9.41
N ILE A 44 -23.38 9.51 -8.86
CA ILE A 44 -22.84 10.71 -8.20
C ILE A 44 -21.98 11.58 -9.13
N LEU A 45 -21.56 11.09 -10.30
CA LEU A 45 -20.90 11.91 -11.33
C LEU A 45 -21.93 12.82 -12.01
N ALA A 46 -22.34 13.87 -11.32
CA ALA A 46 -23.17 14.91 -11.89
C ALA A 46 -22.49 15.48 -13.15
N GLU A 47 -23.28 15.80 -14.16
CA GLU A 47 -22.85 16.45 -15.41
C GLU A 47 -21.93 17.68 -15.16
N SER A 48 -21.98 18.25 -13.94
CA SER A 48 -21.15 19.36 -13.45
C SER A 48 -19.65 19.04 -13.38
N LEU A 49 -19.18 17.94 -12.79
CA LEU A 49 -17.74 17.64 -12.64
C LEU A 49 -17.05 17.44 -14.00
N THR A 50 -17.73 16.75 -14.91
CA THR A 50 -17.25 16.59 -16.29
C THR A 50 -17.20 17.95 -17.02
N GLY A 51 -18.16 18.83 -16.75
CA GLY A 51 -18.15 20.22 -17.23
C GLY A 51 -16.93 21.00 -16.74
N HIS A 52 -16.62 20.91 -15.43
CA HIS A 52 -15.42 21.50 -14.85
C HIS A 52 -14.13 20.96 -15.49
N ALA A 53 -14.03 19.65 -15.68
CA ALA A 53 -12.89 19.02 -16.30
C ALA A 53 -12.66 19.50 -17.74
N ARG A 54 -13.72 19.56 -18.56
CA ARG A 54 -13.66 20.10 -19.93
C ARG A 54 -13.23 21.57 -19.94
N ARG A 55 -13.76 22.38 -19.01
CA ARG A 55 -13.38 23.79 -18.85
C ARG A 55 -11.91 23.94 -18.48
N LEU A 56 -11.39 23.07 -17.62
CA LEU A 56 -10.01 23.09 -17.16
C LEU A 56 -9.02 22.48 -18.17
N ALA A 57 -9.45 21.54 -19.03
CA ALA A 57 -8.60 20.86 -20.02
C ALA A 57 -7.78 21.81 -20.90
N ALA A 58 -8.30 23.00 -21.22
CA ALA A 58 -7.63 24.00 -22.05
C ALA A 58 -6.66 24.93 -21.28
N VAL A 59 -6.55 24.79 -19.96
CA VAL A 59 -5.80 25.70 -19.09
C VAL A 59 -4.71 24.93 -18.35
N SER A 60 -3.43 25.22 -18.61
CA SER A 60 -2.35 24.58 -17.86
C SER A 60 -2.38 24.94 -16.37
N VAL A 61 -1.84 24.06 -15.52
CA VAL A 61 -1.76 24.31 -14.07
C VAL A 61 -0.97 25.60 -13.79
N SER A 62 0.09 25.90 -14.55
CA SER A 62 0.82 27.17 -14.45
C SER A 62 -0.08 28.40 -14.66
N LYS A 63 -1.02 28.34 -15.61
CA LYS A 63 -2.01 29.41 -15.81
C LYS A 63 -3.01 29.49 -14.64
N LEU A 64 -3.36 28.37 -14.02
CA LEU A 64 -4.19 28.36 -12.81
C LEU A 64 -3.49 29.04 -11.62
N PHE A 65 -2.19 28.86 -11.47
CA PHE A 65 -1.39 29.62 -10.50
C PHE A 65 -1.38 31.13 -10.84
N ALA A 66 -1.14 31.49 -12.10
CA ALA A 66 -1.13 32.89 -12.53
C ALA A 66 -2.48 33.61 -12.32
N ARG A 67 -3.60 32.88 -12.45
CA ARG A 67 -4.96 33.41 -12.24
C ARG A 67 -5.38 33.52 -10.78
N ASN A 68 -4.72 32.80 -9.88
CA ASN A 68 -5.05 32.80 -8.46
C ASN A 68 -3.78 32.95 -7.62
N ALA A 69 -3.45 34.19 -7.25
CA ALA A 69 -2.31 34.49 -6.39
C ALA A 69 -2.37 33.78 -5.02
N ASN A 70 -3.57 33.41 -4.54
CA ASN A 70 -3.80 32.69 -3.29
C ASN A 70 -3.94 31.18 -3.49
N ARG A 71 -3.52 30.62 -4.63
CA ARG A 71 -3.73 29.20 -4.95
C ARG A 71 -3.14 28.26 -3.90
N PHE A 72 -1.91 28.51 -3.42
CA PHE A 72 -1.35 27.69 -2.35
C PHE A 72 -2.26 27.68 -1.11
N LYS A 73 -2.76 28.84 -0.68
CA LYS A 73 -3.68 28.96 0.46
C LYS A 73 -5.01 28.21 0.21
N HIS A 74 -5.56 28.29 -1.00
CA HIS A 74 -6.82 27.62 -1.32
C HIS A 74 -6.66 26.09 -1.40
N PHE A 75 -5.51 25.60 -1.87
CA PHE A 75 -5.27 24.20 -2.20
C PHE A 75 -4.14 23.57 -1.36
N SER A 76 -3.98 24.02 -0.12
CA SER A 76 -3.15 23.32 0.87
C SER A 76 -3.78 23.39 2.25
N ARG A 77 -3.58 22.35 3.06
CA ARG A 77 -4.00 22.28 4.46
C ARG A 77 -2.90 21.67 5.30
N ALA A 78 -2.79 22.12 6.54
CA ALA A 78 -1.83 21.57 7.48
C ALA A 78 -2.52 21.21 8.79
N SER A 79 -2.17 20.05 9.33
CA SER A 79 -2.59 19.64 10.68
C SER A 79 -1.46 18.89 11.34
N ASP A 80 -1.17 19.25 12.60
CA ASP A 80 -0.15 18.64 13.46
C ASP A 80 1.19 18.33 12.78
N GLY A 81 1.71 19.29 12.00
CA GLY A 81 3.01 19.18 11.33
C GLY A 81 3.02 18.38 10.02
N LEU A 82 1.86 17.98 9.49
CA LEU A 82 1.73 17.44 8.14
C LEU A 82 1.02 18.46 7.25
N LEU A 83 1.71 18.95 6.22
CA LEU A 83 1.15 19.78 5.15
C LEU A 83 0.76 18.88 3.99
N PHE A 84 -0.49 18.98 3.53
CA PHE A 84 -0.97 18.44 2.27
C PHE A 84 -1.18 19.60 1.29
N ASP A 85 -0.28 19.73 0.31
CA ASP A 85 -0.35 20.71 -0.77
C ASP A 85 -0.80 20.02 -2.06
N PHE A 86 -2.04 20.28 -2.45
CA PHE A 86 -2.66 19.78 -3.69
C PHE A 86 -2.87 20.91 -4.70
N SER A 87 -2.14 22.03 -4.57
CA SER A 87 -2.22 23.18 -5.49
C SER A 87 -1.78 22.88 -6.92
N ARG A 88 -1.01 21.80 -7.12
CA ARG A 88 -0.55 21.34 -8.44
C ARG A 88 -1.52 20.34 -9.10
N GLN A 89 -2.68 20.09 -8.49
CA GLN A 89 -3.77 19.38 -9.15
C GLN A 89 -4.41 20.24 -10.24
N HIS A 90 -4.94 19.60 -11.29
CA HIS A 90 -5.65 20.28 -12.37
C HIS A 90 -7.08 20.61 -11.96
N LEU A 91 -7.20 21.51 -10.97
CA LEU A 91 -8.42 21.81 -10.21
C LEU A 91 -8.52 23.32 -9.93
N ASP A 92 -9.73 23.87 -9.87
CA ASP A 92 -9.99 25.23 -9.37
C ASP A 92 -11.04 25.25 -8.25
N VAL A 93 -11.39 26.45 -7.77
CA VAL A 93 -12.17 26.62 -6.53
C VAL A 93 -13.58 26.10 -6.71
N GLU A 94 -14.16 26.34 -7.89
CA GLU A 94 -15.49 25.88 -8.25
C GLU A 94 -15.55 24.36 -8.37
N ALA A 95 -14.54 23.73 -8.98
CA ALA A 95 -14.45 22.29 -9.04
C ALA A 95 -14.22 21.65 -7.66
N LEU A 96 -13.40 22.26 -6.80
CA LEU A 96 -13.21 21.81 -5.42
C LEU A 96 -14.51 21.91 -4.60
N ALA A 97 -15.26 23.01 -4.74
CA ALA A 97 -16.55 23.18 -4.09
C ALA A 97 -17.55 22.09 -4.52
N MET A 98 -17.55 21.71 -5.80
CA MET A 98 -18.37 20.59 -6.27
C MET A 98 -17.93 19.26 -5.64
N LEU A 99 -16.63 18.98 -5.58
CA LEU A 99 -16.12 17.77 -4.92
C LEU A 99 -16.51 17.70 -3.44
N LEU A 100 -16.47 18.83 -2.73
CA LEU A 100 -16.95 18.90 -1.35
C LEU A 100 -18.46 18.63 -1.26
N ALA A 101 -19.26 19.18 -2.17
CA ALA A 101 -20.69 18.85 -2.23
C ALA A 101 -20.94 17.37 -2.54
N ASP A 102 -20.06 16.71 -3.30
CA ASP A 102 -20.20 15.28 -3.60
C ASP A 102 -19.98 14.40 -2.36
N CYS A 103 -19.05 14.76 -1.46
CA CYS A 103 -18.88 14.00 -0.22
C CYS A 103 -20.06 14.14 0.74
N GLU A 104 -20.72 15.30 0.76
CA GLU A 104 -21.95 15.51 1.52
C GLU A 104 -23.08 14.64 0.96
N ARG A 105 -23.27 14.63 -0.37
CA ARG A 105 -24.28 13.79 -1.04
C ARG A 105 -24.01 12.30 -0.86
N ALA A 106 -22.76 11.88 -0.83
CA ALA A 106 -22.37 10.49 -0.55
C ALA A 106 -22.58 10.08 0.92
N GLY A 107 -22.95 11.01 1.80
CA GLY A 107 -23.20 10.72 3.21
C GLY A 107 -21.94 10.42 4.01
N LEU A 108 -20.79 11.03 3.63
CA LEU A 108 -19.50 10.74 4.24
C LEU A 108 -19.49 10.91 5.77
N ALA A 109 -20.04 12.00 6.29
CA ALA A 109 -20.09 12.25 7.73
C ALA A 109 -20.82 11.13 8.49
N ALA A 110 -21.99 10.69 8.00
CA ALA A 110 -22.75 9.62 8.61
C ALA A 110 -22.01 8.27 8.54
N ARG A 111 -21.34 7.98 7.42
CA ARG A 111 -20.52 6.77 7.26
C ARG A 111 -19.30 6.77 8.18
N THR A 112 -18.63 7.91 8.32
CA THR A 112 -17.53 8.09 9.27
C THR A 112 -18.00 7.78 10.69
N GLU A 113 -19.09 8.41 11.14
CA GLU A 113 -19.63 8.16 12.48
C GLU A 113 -20.06 6.70 12.67
N ALA A 114 -20.66 6.06 11.67
CA ALA A 114 -21.00 4.64 11.74
C ALA A 114 -19.77 3.74 11.96
N MET A 115 -18.65 4.02 11.26
CA MET A 115 -17.40 3.29 11.47
C MET A 115 -16.86 3.49 12.89
N PHE A 116 -16.77 4.74 13.36
CA PHE A 116 -16.24 5.06 14.69
C PHE A 116 -17.15 4.59 15.83
N ALA A 117 -18.47 4.55 15.61
CA ALA A 117 -19.42 4.02 16.58
C ALA A 117 -19.41 2.49 16.64
N GLY A 118 -18.71 1.81 15.71
CA GLY A 118 -18.67 0.36 15.61
C GLY A 118 -20.00 -0.22 15.15
N GLU A 119 -20.62 0.41 14.16
CA GLU A 119 -21.66 -0.23 13.36
C GLU A 119 -21.06 -1.27 12.42
N ILE A 120 -21.92 -2.11 11.85
CA ILE A 120 -21.53 -3.01 10.76
C ILE A 120 -21.34 -2.14 9.52
N VAL A 121 -20.08 -1.97 9.11
CA VAL A 121 -19.67 -1.22 7.92
C VAL A 121 -18.95 -2.10 6.89
N ASN A 122 -18.63 -3.34 7.28
CA ASN A 122 -18.24 -4.41 6.38
C ASN A 122 -19.46 -5.29 6.13
N ASP A 123 -20.29 -4.87 5.19
CA ASP A 123 -21.63 -5.41 4.98
C ASP A 123 -21.60 -6.85 4.42
N SER A 124 -20.62 -7.16 3.57
CA SER A 124 -20.52 -8.49 2.95
C SER A 124 -20.07 -9.58 3.92
N GLU A 125 -19.33 -9.22 4.97
CA GLU A 125 -18.90 -10.15 6.02
C GLU A 125 -19.66 -9.97 7.34
N GLN A 126 -20.58 -9.01 7.42
CA GLN A 126 -21.36 -8.65 8.63
C GLN A 126 -20.47 -8.33 9.84
N ARG A 127 -19.46 -7.48 9.65
CA ARG A 127 -18.47 -7.10 10.68
C ARG A 127 -18.34 -5.59 10.88
N GLN A 128 -17.89 -5.19 12.06
CA GLN A 128 -17.34 -3.85 12.27
C GLN A 128 -15.96 -3.69 11.60
N ALA A 129 -15.51 -2.45 11.45
CA ALA A 129 -14.15 -2.10 11.06
C ALA A 129 -13.55 -1.10 12.06
N LEU A 130 -12.88 -1.61 13.10
CA LEU A 130 -12.52 -0.84 14.31
C LEU A 130 -11.00 -0.66 14.49
N HIS A 131 -10.24 -0.54 13.42
CA HIS A 131 -8.78 -0.36 13.50
C HIS A 131 -8.36 0.92 14.27
N THR A 132 -9.21 1.95 14.30
CA THR A 132 -9.02 3.16 15.11
C THR A 132 -9.08 2.88 16.62
N LEU A 133 -9.86 1.88 17.06
CA LEU A 133 -9.93 1.49 18.47
C LEU A 133 -8.59 0.94 19.00
N LEU A 134 -7.77 0.36 18.13
CA LEU A 134 -6.45 -0.20 18.50
C LEU A 134 -5.47 0.87 19.01
N ARG A 135 -5.65 2.11 18.56
CA ARG A 135 -4.81 3.28 18.87
C ARG A 135 -5.50 4.30 19.78
N ALA A 136 -6.70 3.96 20.29
CA ALA A 136 -7.37 4.77 21.29
C ALA A 136 -6.57 4.79 22.62
N PRO A 137 -6.51 5.94 23.32
CA PRO A 137 -5.97 6.02 24.66
C PRO A 137 -6.83 5.20 25.64
N ALA A 138 -6.20 4.71 26.71
CA ALA A 138 -6.94 4.05 27.77
C ALA A 138 -7.96 5.02 28.39
N GLY A 139 -9.19 4.54 28.57
CA GLY A 139 -10.27 5.35 29.18
C GLY A 139 -10.92 6.35 28.22
N THR A 140 -10.66 6.28 26.91
CA THR A 140 -11.45 7.01 25.91
C THR A 140 -12.92 6.65 26.04
N ALA A 141 -13.79 7.67 26.07
CA ALA A 141 -15.22 7.47 26.02
C ALA A 141 -15.59 6.82 24.68
N VAL A 142 -16.02 5.56 24.74
CA VAL A 142 -16.52 4.80 23.60
C VAL A 142 -17.99 4.48 23.84
N PRO A 143 -18.81 4.27 22.78
CA PRO A 143 -20.17 3.76 22.94
C PRO A 143 -20.20 2.51 23.83
N ALA A 144 -21.26 2.34 24.62
CA ALA A 144 -21.37 1.26 25.61
C ALA A 144 -21.05 -0.14 25.03
N LYS A 145 -21.47 -0.40 23.78
CA LYS A 145 -21.19 -1.66 23.07
C LYS A 145 -19.70 -1.92 22.77
N LEU A 146 -18.86 -0.87 22.76
CA LEU A 146 -17.42 -0.97 22.49
C LEU A 146 -16.58 -1.04 23.78
N VAL A 147 -17.14 -0.79 24.96
CA VAL A 147 -16.40 -0.84 26.23
C VAL A 147 -15.71 -2.19 26.46
N PRO A 148 -16.34 -3.36 26.19
CA PRO A 148 -15.64 -4.63 26.31
C PRO A 148 -14.47 -4.77 25.32
N LEU A 149 -14.62 -4.25 24.11
CA LEU A 149 -13.58 -4.30 23.07
C LEU A 149 -12.39 -3.39 23.43
N GLU A 150 -12.64 -2.17 23.93
CA GLU A 150 -11.59 -1.28 24.44
C GLU A 150 -10.81 -1.95 25.58
N GLY A 151 -11.50 -2.58 26.53
CA GLY A 151 -10.87 -3.31 27.62
C GLY A 151 -9.99 -4.47 27.14
N ALA A 152 -10.45 -5.21 26.12
CA ALA A 152 -9.69 -6.29 25.50
C ALA A 152 -8.44 -5.75 24.77
N VAL A 153 -8.57 -4.65 24.01
CA VAL A 153 -7.46 -3.96 23.34
C VAL A 153 -6.41 -3.51 24.36
N ARG A 154 -6.84 -2.84 25.43
CA ARG A 154 -5.93 -2.37 26.50
C ARG A 154 -5.19 -3.54 27.15
N THR A 155 -5.90 -4.61 27.45
CA THR A 155 -5.31 -5.83 28.03
C THR A 155 -4.27 -6.43 27.10
N MET A 156 -4.58 -6.54 25.80
CA MET A 156 -3.65 -7.09 24.81
C MET A 156 -2.40 -6.22 24.63
N ARG A 157 -2.55 -4.89 24.57
CA ARG A 157 -1.43 -3.95 24.49
C ARG A 157 -0.51 -4.07 25.71
N ALA A 158 -1.09 -4.15 26.92
CA ALA A 158 -0.31 -4.36 28.14
C ALA A 158 0.45 -5.69 28.12
N ARG A 159 -0.14 -6.76 27.58
CA ARG A 159 0.53 -8.05 27.39
C ARG A 159 1.67 -7.98 26.37
N CYS A 160 1.48 -7.29 25.25
CA CYS A 160 2.53 -7.05 24.24
C CYS A 160 3.70 -6.29 24.86
N ALA A 161 3.44 -5.16 25.52
CA ALA A 161 4.47 -4.36 26.19
C ALA A 161 5.23 -5.14 27.28
N ALA A 162 4.52 -5.95 28.08
CA ALA A 162 5.15 -6.82 29.06
C ALA A 162 6.07 -7.87 28.40
N PHE A 163 5.63 -8.47 27.29
CA PHE A 163 6.44 -9.41 26.52
C PHE A 163 7.68 -8.74 25.92
N VAL A 164 7.52 -7.58 25.28
CA VAL A 164 8.63 -6.80 24.70
C VAL A 164 9.67 -6.48 25.76
N ARG A 165 9.25 -5.97 26.92
CA ARG A 165 10.15 -5.71 28.05
C ARG A 165 10.88 -6.98 28.50
N ASP A 166 10.16 -8.09 28.65
CA ASP A 166 10.76 -9.34 29.12
C ASP A 166 11.79 -9.90 28.12
N VAL A 167 11.59 -9.73 26.81
CA VAL A 167 12.58 -10.07 25.76
C VAL A 167 13.78 -9.10 25.80
N HIS A 168 13.54 -7.79 25.85
CA HIS A 168 14.60 -6.76 25.84
C HIS A 168 15.52 -6.87 27.06
N THR A 169 14.95 -7.19 28.23
CA THR A 169 15.69 -7.37 29.50
C THR A 169 16.31 -8.77 29.65
N ALA A 170 16.14 -9.66 28.67
CA ALA A 170 16.56 -11.05 28.73
C ALA A 170 16.01 -11.83 29.94
N LYS A 171 14.85 -11.39 30.48
CA LYS A 171 14.06 -12.17 31.44
C LYS A 171 13.41 -13.36 30.74
N ARG A 172 12.92 -13.14 29.51
CA ARG A 172 12.58 -14.23 28.58
C ARG A 172 13.84 -14.60 27.80
N LYS A 173 14.23 -15.87 27.90
CA LYS A 173 15.42 -16.44 27.27
C LYS A 173 15.02 -17.53 26.30
N SER A 174 15.93 -17.86 25.39
CA SER A 174 15.80 -19.01 24.51
C SER A 174 15.92 -20.33 25.28
N ALA A 175 15.69 -21.46 24.61
CA ALA A 175 15.80 -22.79 25.22
C ALA A 175 17.21 -23.08 25.79
N THR A 176 18.24 -22.39 25.28
CA THR A 176 19.63 -22.53 25.75
C THR A 176 19.99 -21.57 26.89
N GLY A 177 19.04 -20.74 27.33
CA GLY A 177 19.28 -19.66 28.30
C GLY A 177 19.93 -18.41 27.68
N ALA A 178 20.15 -18.38 26.37
CA ALA A 178 20.67 -17.20 25.68
C ALA A 178 19.60 -16.10 25.54
N ARG A 179 20.06 -14.85 25.45
CA ARG A 179 19.21 -13.72 25.03
C ARG A 179 18.94 -13.82 23.53
N PHE A 180 17.73 -13.45 23.11
CA PHE A 180 17.42 -13.31 21.70
C PHE A 180 18.19 -12.13 21.08
N THR A 181 18.67 -12.28 19.85
CA THR A 181 19.27 -11.19 19.04
C THR A 181 18.49 -10.94 17.76
N ASP A 182 17.70 -11.93 17.35
CA ASP A 182 17.00 -11.92 16.08
C ASP A 182 15.53 -12.28 16.32
N VAL A 183 14.65 -11.51 15.69
CA VAL A 183 13.20 -11.73 15.67
C VAL A 183 12.81 -11.92 14.21
N VAL A 184 12.14 -13.02 13.90
CA VAL A 184 11.65 -13.33 12.55
C VAL A 184 10.13 -13.33 12.57
N ASN A 185 9.52 -12.34 11.94
CA ASN A 185 8.09 -12.30 11.70
C ASN A 185 7.76 -13.18 10.49
N ILE A 186 6.91 -14.18 10.70
CA ILE A 186 6.39 -15.07 9.66
C ILE A 186 4.93 -14.71 9.42
N GLY A 187 4.63 -14.12 8.26
CA GLY A 187 3.30 -13.67 7.88
C GLY A 187 3.29 -13.22 6.42
N ILE A 188 2.12 -13.07 5.79
CA ILE A 188 2.01 -12.59 4.41
C ILE A 188 0.92 -11.51 4.30
N GLY A 189 1.05 -10.61 3.34
CA GLY A 189 0.11 -9.50 3.13
C GLY A 189 0.04 -8.60 4.36
N GLY A 190 -1.13 -8.48 4.97
CA GLY A 190 -1.36 -7.56 6.08
C GLY A 190 -0.59 -7.91 7.36
N SER A 191 -0.21 -9.19 7.50
CA SER A 191 0.62 -9.70 8.60
C SER A 191 2.13 -9.50 8.39
N ASP A 192 2.52 -8.83 7.30
CA ASP A 192 3.92 -8.62 6.90
C ASP A 192 4.18 -7.18 6.46
N LEU A 193 3.44 -6.68 5.48
CA LEU A 193 3.73 -5.42 4.78
C LEU A 193 3.77 -4.20 5.73
N GLY A 194 2.80 -4.09 6.64
CA GLY A 194 2.75 -3.02 7.64
C GLY A 194 3.94 -3.06 8.60
N PRO A 195 4.15 -4.19 9.33
CA PRO A 195 5.32 -4.37 10.19
C PRO A 195 6.67 -4.18 9.48
N ALA A 196 6.86 -4.76 8.30
CA ALA A 196 8.10 -4.62 7.52
C ALA A 196 8.36 -3.17 7.11
N MET A 197 7.32 -2.46 6.69
CA MET A 197 7.40 -1.04 6.36
C MET A 197 7.78 -0.19 7.58
N ALA A 198 7.10 -0.40 8.72
CA ALA A 198 7.32 0.41 9.91
C ALA A 198 8.71 0.19 10.53
N VAL A 199 9.19 -1.06 10.57
CA VAL A 199 10.54 -1.38 11.08
C VAL A 199 11.63 -0.73 10.23
N GLU A 200 11.52 -0.74 8.90
CA GLU A 200 12.50 -0.08 8.03
C GLU A 200 12.41 1.45 8.16
N ALA A 201 11.19 2.00 8.16
CA ALA A 201 10.96 3.44 8.29
C ALA A 201 11.51 4.01 9.59
N LEU A 202 11.37 3.27 10.69
CA LEU A 202 11.77 3.70 12.03
C LEU A 202 13.09 3.10 12.49
N ARG A 203 13.93 2.61 11.57
CA ARG A 203 15.27 2.10 11.88
C ARG A 203 16.14 3.04 12.75
N PRO A 204 16.10 4.38 12.61
CA PRO A 204 16.82 5.29 13.52
C PRO A 204 16.34 5.26 14.97
N TYR A 205 15.12 4.78 15.22
CA TYR A 205 14.46 4.69 16.52
C TYR A 205 14.52 3.26 17.10
N ARG A 206 15.38 2.40 16.54
CA ARG A 206 15.55 1.04 17.05
C ARG A 206 16.01 1.08 18.51
N THR A 207 15.29 0.38 19.37
CA THR A 207 15.65 0.27 20.80
C THR A 207 16.33 -1.05 21.06
N GLY A 208 17.48 -1.00 21.73
CA GLY A 208 18.22 -2.18 22.12
C GLY A 208 18.94 -2.86 20.96
N HIS A 209 18.90 -4.19 20.96
CA HIS A 209 19.85 -5.05 20.23
C HIS A 209 19.21 -6.00 19.23
N LEU A 210 17.87 -6.05 19.18
CA LEU A 210 17.15 -6.98 18.33
C LEU A 210 17.22 -6.56 16.88
N ARG A 211 17.52 -7.51 16.00
CA ARG A 211 17.34 -7.38 14.54
C ARG A 211 16.02 -8.04 14.19
N CYS A 212 15.16 -7.32 13.49
CA CYS A 212 13.86 -7.84 13.06
C CYS A 212 13.91 -8.16 11.57
N HIS A 213 13.42 -9.34 11.23
CA HIS A 213 13.42 -9.93 9.90
C HIS A 213 12.00 -10.36 9.52
N PHE A 214 11.76 -10.50 8.23
CA PHE A 214 10.43 -10.76 7.69
C PHE A 214 10.49 -11.91 6.68
N VAL A 215 9.62 -12.91 6.87
CA VAL A 215 9.49 -14.09 6.01
C VAL A 215 8.03 -14.24 5.63
N SER A 216 7.74 -14.11 4.34
CA SER A 216 6.38 -14.05 3.81
C SER A 216 6.14 -14.97 2.62
N ASN A 217 7.09 -15.08 1.68
CA ASN A 217 6.89 -15.88 0.47
C ASN A 217 6.92 -17.39 0.75
N VAL A 218 6.07 -18.16 0.06
CA VAL A 218 5.99 -19.63 0.21
C VAL A 218 7.09 -20.38 -0.52
N ASP A 219 7.78 -19.71 -1.46
CA ASP A 219 8.86 -20.27 -2.28
C ASP A 219 9.93 -21.01 -1.46
N GLY A 220 10.15 -20.60 -0.21
CA GLY A 220 11.08 -21.18 0.74
C GLY A 220 12.47 -20.56 0.70
N THR A 221 12.83 -19.86 -0.37
CA THR A 221 14.14 -19.22 -0.55
C THR A 221 14.37 -18.14 0.50
N GLN A 222 13.36 -17.29 0.73
CA GLN A 222 13.45 -16.20 1.71
C GLN A 222 13.80 -16.71 3.11
N PHE A 223 13.21 -17.82 3.54
CA PHE A 223 13.55 -18.43 4.84
C PHE A 223 14.91 -19.12 4.80
N ALA A 224 15.22 -19.86 3.73
CA ALA A 224 16.47 -20.62 3.63
C ALA A 224 17.70 -19.71 3.67
N ASP A 225 17.69 -18.61 2.92
CA ASP A 225 18.78 -17.63 2.89
C ASP A 225 18.95 -16.97 4.26
N LEU A 226 17.85 -16.52 4.87
CA LEU A 226 17.87 -15.92 6.19
C LEU A 226 18.37 -16.91 7.26
N ALA A 227 17.90 -18.16 7.24
CA ALA A 227 18.29 -19.19 8.20
C ALA A 227 19.80 -19.51 8.17
N ALA A 228 20.49 -19.24 7.06
CA ALA A 228 21.94 -19.38 6.96
C ALA A 228 22.71 -18.28 7.72
N GLU A 229 22.08 -17.14 8.00
CA GLU A 229 22.67 -15.99 8.70
C GLU A 229 22.30 -15.93 10.19
N LEU A 230 21.34 -16.76 10.62
CA LEU A 230 20.77 -16.73 11.97
C LEU A 230 21.42 -17.75 12.91
N ASP A 231 21.54 -17.37 14.19
CA ASP A 231 21.86 -18.29 15.28
C ASP A 231 20.56 -18.90 15.84
N PRO A 232 20.33 -20.22 15.70
CA PRO A 232 19.12 -20.85 16.21
C PRO A 232 18.97 -20.67 17.72
N ALA A 233 20.06 -20.61 18.49
CA ALA A 233 20.02 -20.44 19.94
C ALA A 233 19.58 -19.03 20.36
N ARG A 234 19.50 -18.07 19.44
CA ARG A 234 19.22 -16.65 19.71
C ARG A 234 18.12 -16.06 18.83
N THR A 235 17.36 -16.90 18.13
CA THR A 235 16.29 -16.47 17.23
C THR A 235 14.91 -16.71 17.82
N LEU A 236 14.06 -15.68 17.85
CA LEU A 236 12.66 -15.73 18.21
C LEU A 236 11.80 -15.64 16.93
N PHE A 237 10.81 -16.50 16.80
CA PHE A 237 9.85 -16.48 15.70
C PHE A 237 8.48 -15.97 16.16
N ILE A 238 7.89 -15.08 15.36
CA ILE A 238 6.51 -14.60 15.54
C ILE A 238 5.69 -15.13 14.37
N VAL A 239 4.72 -16.01 14.64
CA VAL A 239 3.80 -16.52 13.61
C VAL A 239 2.55 -15.65 13.58
N CYS A 240 2.43 -14.80 12.55
CA CYS A 240 1.32 -13.88 12.35
C CYS A 240 0.38 -14.38 11.26
N SER A 241 -0.79 -14.90 11.66
CA SER A 241 -1.85 -15.29 10.74
C SER A 241 -3.21 -15.24 11.44
N LYS A 242 -4.13 -14.44 10.88
CA LYS A 242 -5.49 -14.30 11.43
C LYS A 242 -6.17 -15.66 11.59
N THR A 243 -6.19 -16.48 10.53
CA THR A 243 -6.84 -17.79 10.55
C THR A 243 -5.93 -18.90 11.08
N PHE A 244 -4.61 -18.68 11.11
CA PHE A 244 -3.58 -19.70 11.34
C PHE A 244 -3.58 -20.85 10.31
N THR A 245 -4.30 -20.68 9.20
CA THR A 245 -4.44 -21.67 8.13
C THR A 245 -3.90 -21.18 6.80
N THR A 246 -3.42 -19.94 6.72
CA THR A 246 -2.77 -19.39 5.53
C THR A 246 -1.62 -20.29 5.10
N GLN A 247 -1.73 -20.86 3.91
CA GLN A 247 -0.86 -21.94 3.44
C GLN A 247 0.61 -21.52 3.45
N GLU A 248 0.90 -20.30 2.99
CA GLU A 248 2.23 -19.70 2.92
C GLU A 248 2.84 -19.53 4.31
N THR A 249 2.12 -18.87 5.22
CA THR A 249 2.55 -18.66 6.60
C THR A 249 2.79 -19.98 7.33
N LEU A 250 1.88 -20.94 7.19
CA LEU A 250 2.00 -22.23 7.88
C LEU A 250 3.15 -23.08 7.32
N ALA A 251 3.37 -23.04 6.02
CA ALA A 251 4.53 -23.70 5.40
C ALA A 251 5.85 -23.14 5.95
N ASN A 252 5.96 -21.80 6.07
CA ASN A 252 7.15 -21.17 6.64
C ASN A 252 7.29 -21.39 8.15
N ALA A 253 6.20 -21.35 8.91
CA ALA A 253 6.22 -21.66 10.34
C ALA A 253 6.69 -23.10 10.58
N ARG A 254 6.23 -24.06 9.77
CA ARG A 254 6.70 -25.46 9.83
C ARG A 254 8.18 -25.60 9.46
N ARG A 255 8.67 -24.89 8.45
CA ARG A 255 10.11 -24.85 8.10
C ARG A 255 10.96 -24.30 9.23
N ALA A 256 10.55 -23.17 9.83
CA ALA A 256 11.22 -22.57 10.98
C ALA A 256 11.22 -23.51 12.19
N ARG A 257 10.09 -24.16 12.46
CA ARG A 257 9.96 -25.14 13.54
C ARG A 257 10.91 -26.31 13.33
N ALA A 258 10.92 -26.89 12.13
CA ALA A 258 11.82 -27.99 11.77
C ALA A 258 13.30 -27.57 11.88
N TRP A 259 13.62 -26.33 11.52
CA TRP A 259 14.97 -25.78 11.66
C TRP A 259 15.41 -25.67 13.13
N ILE A 260 14.55 -25.15 14.03
CA ILE A 260 14.84 -25.11 15.47
C ILE A 260 14.95 -26.53 16.05
N ALA A 261 13.99 -27.41 15.76
CA ALA A 261 14.00 -28.78 16.24
C ALA A 261 15.24 -29.55 15.78
N GLY A 262 15.64 -29.39 14.51
CA GLY A 262 16.83 -30.03 13.95
C GLY A 262 18.15 -29.50 14.51
N LYS A 263 18.20 -28.26 15.01
CA LYS A 263 19.43 -27.64 15.55
C LYS A 263 19.54 -27.73 17.07
N LEU A 264 18.42 -27.64 17.79
CA LEU A 264 18.38 -27.52 19.26
C LEU A 264 17.55 -28.62 19.94
N GLY A 265 16.90 -29.49 19.17
CA GLY A 265 16.00 -30.53 19.67
C GLY A 265 14.54 -30.06 19.78
N GLU A 266 13.62 -31.03 19.78
CA GLU A 266 12.16 -30.78 19.76
C GLU A 266 11.68 -29.96 20.97
N ALA A 267 12.26 -30.22 22.15
CA ALA A 267 11.93 -29.51 23.38
C ALA A 267 12.26 -28.01 23.34
N ALA A 268 13.14 -27.58 22.42
CA ALA A 268 13.51 -26.18 22.28
C ALA A 268 12.42 -25.35 21.58
N VAL A 269 11.62 -25.96 20.71
CA VAL A 269 10.64 -25.26 19.85
C VAL A 269 9.77 -24.29 20.66
N ARG A 270 9.15 -24.78 21.73
CA ARG A 270 8.20 -23.99 22.54
C ARG A 270 8.78 -22.65 23.05
N ALA A 271 10.08 -22.58 23.34
CA ALA A 271 10.72 -21.36 23.84
C ALA A 271 11.03 -20.32 22.74
N HIS A 272 11.01 -20.73 21.47
CA HIS A 272 11.43 -19.93 20.32
C HIS A 272 10.27 -19.41 19.46
N PHE A 273 9.01 -19.73 19.80
CA PHE A 273 7.86 -19.35 19.00
C PHE A 273 6.80 -18.61 19.83
N VAL A 274 6.31 -17.52 19.26
CA VAL A 274 5.09 -16.83 19.68
C VAL A 274 4.12 -16.73 18.51
N ALA A 275 2.84 -16.48 18.79
CA ALA A 275 1.83 -16.39 17.75
C ALA A 275 0.88 -15.21 17.94
N VAL A 276 0.48 -14.63 16.82
CA VAL A 276 -0.58 -13.62 16.71
C VAL A 276 -1.70 -14.19 15.85
N SER A 277 -2.86 -14.47 16.44
CA SER A 277 -3.97 -15.14 15.74
C SER A 277 -5.30 -15.00 16.45
N THR A 278 -6.39 -15.34 15.75
CA THR A 278 -7.72 -15.56 16.36
C THR A 278 -7.98 -17.06 16.64
N ASN A 279 -7.09 -17.96 16.22
CA ASN A 279 -7.32 -19.41 16.25
C ASN A 279 -6.56 -20.10 17.39
N GLY A 280 -7.18 -20.15 18.57
CA GLY A 280 -6.60 -20.78 19.78
C GLY A 280 -6.20 -22.23 19.57
N LYS A 281 -7.08 -23.03 18.93
CA LYS A 281 -6.86 -24.46 18.69
C LYS A 281 -5.62 -24.71 17.81
N ALA A 282 -5.44 -23.92 16.75
CA ALA A 282 -4.27 -24.08 15.89
C ALA A 282 -2.96 -23.67 16.60
N MET A 283 -3.01 -22.70 17.52
CA MET A 283 -1.87 -22.37 18.39
C MET A 283 -1.57 -23.49 19.41
N ASP A 284 -2.59 -24.20 19.90
CA ASP A 284 -2.41 -25.40 20.72
C ASP A 284 -1.72 -26.52 19.93
N GLU A 285 -2.20 -26.81 18.72
CA GLU A 285 -1.64 -27.83 17.83
C GLU A 285 -0.18 -27.52 17.43
N PHE A 286 0.18 -26.23 17.33
CA PHE A 286 1.55 -25.79 17.06
C PHE A 286 2.44 -25.76 18.32
N ASP A 287 1.89 -26.01 19.52
CA ASP A 287 2.57 -25.96 20.81
C ASP A 287 3.11 -24.55 21.20
N ILE A 288 2.35 -23.50 20.89
CA ILE A 288 2.68 -22.13 21.34
C ILE A 288 2.35 -22.00 22.83
N ALA A 289 3.28 -21.49 23.64
CA ALA A 289 3.03 -21.25 25.07
C ALA A 289 1.90 -20.24 25.31
N ALA A 290 1.06 -20.46 26.32
CA ALA A 290 -0.14 -19.63 26.55
C ALA A 290 0.17 -18.14 26.78
N ASP A 291 1.29 -17.85 27.45
CA ASP A 291 1.82 -16.50 27.69
C ASP A 291 2.50 -15.88 26.46
N ALA A 292 2.67 -16.65 25.38
CA ALA A 292 3.22 -16.27 24.08
C ALA A 292 2.16 -16.24 22.95
N ARG A 293 0.87 -16.23 23.32
CA ARG A 293 -0.26 -16.08 22.39
C ARG A 293 -0.87 -14.69 22.49
N PHE A 294 -0.91 -13.98 21.37
CA PHE A 294 -1.48 -12.64 21.27
C PHE A 294 -2.70 -12.68 20.36
N GLU A 295 -3.83 -12.23 20.89
CA GLU A 295 -5.10 -12.31 20.20
C GLU A 295 -5.23 -11.19 19.16
N MET A 296 -5.89 -11.53 18.06
CA MET A 296 -6.38 -10.59 17.07
C MET A 296 -7.90 -10.73 16.99
N TRP A 297 -8.59 -9.66 16.58
CA TRP A 297 -10.05 -9.68 16.45
C TRP A 297 -10.50 -9.69 14.99
N ASP A 298 -11.72 -10.16 14.73
CA ASP A 298 -12.29 -10.30 13.40
C ASP A 298 -12.57 -8.94 12.71
N TRP A 299 -12.90 -7.91 13.48
CA TRP A 299 -13.07 -6.51 13.05
C TRP A 299 -11.75 -5.80 12.71
N VAL A 300 -10.61 -6.45 12.93
CA VAL A 300 -9.30 -5.99 12.43
C VAL A 300 -9.06 -6.58 11.05
N GLY A 301 -9.17 -5.73 10.02
CA GLY A 301 -8.77 -6.06 8.65
C GLY A 301 -7.26 -6.24 8.55
N GLY A 302 -6.79 -7.22 7.77
CA GLY A 302 -5.36 -7.54 7.68
C GLY A 302 -4.50 -6.34 7.27
N ARG A 303 -4.91 -5.61 6.23
CA ARG A 303 -4.24 -4.40 5.74
C ARG A 303 -4.37 -3.16 6.65
N TYR A 304 -5.08 -3.30 7.78
CA TYR A 304 -5.24 -2.29 8.83
C TYR A 304 -4.72 -2.81 10.20
N SER A 305 -3.94 -3.89 10.21
CA SER A 305 -3.68 -4.65 11.44
C SER A 305 -2.41 -4.28 12.19
N LEU A 306 -1.52 -3.48 11.62
CA LEU A 306 -0.21 -3.17 12.21
C LEU A 306 -0.28 -2.49 13.59
N TRP A 307 -1.43 -1.93 13.94
CA TRP A 307 -1.72 -1.31 15.24
C TRP A 307 -2.06 -2.32 16.34
N SER A 308 -2.40 -3.56 15.96
CA SER A 308 -2.77 -4.65 16.86
C SER A 308 -1.53 -5.43 17.33
N ALA A 309 -1.73 -6.62 17.88
CA ALA A 309 -0.66 -7.57 18.16
C ALA A 309 0.18 -7.95 16.92
N VAL A 310 -0.30 -7.74 15.69
CA VAL A 310 0.51 -7.88 14.47
C VAL A 310 1.70 -6.90 14.48
N GLY A 311 1.56 -5.76 15.17
CA GLY A 311 2.63 -4.79 15.42
C GLY A 311 3.69 -5.24 16.43
N LEU A 312 3.61 -6.45 17.00
CA LEU A 312 4.58 -6.92 18.00
C LEU A 312 6.03 -6.90 17.48
N ALA A 313 6.25 -7.21 16.20
CA ALA A 313 7.57 -7.10 15.57
C ALA A 313 8.06 -5.64 15.52
N ILE A 314 7.15 -4.68 15.31
CA ILE A 314 7.46 -3.24 15.35
C ILE A 314 7.87 -2.86 16.77
N GLU A 315 7.05 -3.21 17.76
CA GLU A 315 7.29 -2.88 19.17
C GLU A 315 8.59 -3.51 19.69
N LEU A 316 8.93 -4.74 19.28
CA LEU A 316 10.23 -5.35 19.58
C LEU A 316 11.40 -4.61 18.93
N ALA A 317 11.23 -4.05 17.73
CA ALA A 317 12.28 -3.33 17.03
C ALA A 317 12.54 -1.94 17.65
N ILE A 318 11.48 -1.16 17.88
CA ILE A 318 11.61 0.26 18.29
C ILE A 318 11.34 0.49 19.77
N GLY A 319 10.89 -0.53 20.50
CA GLY A 319 10.52 -0.42 21.91
C GLY A 319 9.13 0.18 22.12
N THR A 320 8.51 -0.14 23.26
CA THR A 320 7.15 0.28 23.62
C THR A 320 6.94 1.79 23.56
N GLN A 321 7.89 2.60 24.03
CA GLN A 321 7.73 4.07 24.02
C GLN A 321 7.57 4.63 22.60
N HIS A 322 8.36 4.15 21.64
CA HIS A 322 8.26 4.60 20.26
C HIS A 322 7.03 4.02 19.55
N PHE A 323 6.64 2.78 19.86
CA PHE A 323 5.38 2.22 19.36
C PHE A 323 4.15 3.00 19.86
N GLU A 324 4.13 3.39 21.14
CA GLU A 324 3.10 4.25 21.71
C GLU A 324 3.05 5.63 21.05
N ALA A 325 4.19 6.23 20.73
CA ALA A 325 4.25 7.47 19.96
C ALA A 325 3.67 7.31 18.54
N MET A 326 3.92 6.16 17.89
CA MET A 326 3.32 5.82 16.61
C MET A 326 1.80 5.69 16.69
N LEU A 327 1.27 5.00 17.71
CA LEU A 327 -0.17 4.92 17.96
C LEU A 327 -0.78 6.30 18.22
N ALA A 328 -0.11 7.14 19.01
CA ALA A 328 -0.56 8.50 19.31
C ALA A 328 -0.61 9.39 18.06
N GLY A 329 0.35 9.26 17.15
CA GLY A 329 0.34 9.97 15.87
C GLY A 329 -0.83 9.55 14.99
N ALA A 330 -1.07 8.24 14.87
CA ALA A 330 -2.19 7.70 14.11
C ALA A 330 -3.54 8.14 14.70
N ARG A 331 -3.66 8.18 16.04
CA ARG A 331 -4.83 8.72 16.74
C ARG A 331 -5.08 10.20 16.44
N ALA A 332 -4.05 11.03 16.45
CA ALA A 332 -4.21 12.45 16.13
C ALA A 332 -4.84 12.64 14.74
N MET A 333 -4.48 11.78 13.78
CA MET A 333 -5.10 11.78 12.45
C MET A 333 -6.53 11.20 12.45
N ASP A 334 -6.86 10.25 13.33
CA ASP A 334 -8.25 9.81 13.53
C ASP A 334 -9.14 10.94 14.05
N GLU A 335 -8.65 11.66 15.05
CA GLU A 335 -9.35 12.80 15.65
C GLU A 335 -9.53 13.91 14.62
N HIS A 336 -8.48 14.24 13.86
CA HIS A 336 -8.55 15.17 12.72
C HIS A 336 -9.58 14.73 11.69
N PHE A 337 -9.52 13.47 11.25
CA PHE A 337 -10.44 12.93 10.25
C PHE A 337 -11.90 12.97 10.71
N ARG A 338 -12.15 12.68 11.98
CA ARG A 338 -13.51 12.65 12.53
C ARG A 338 -14.09 14.05 12.80
N GLN A 339 -13.26 15.00 13.22
CA GLN A 339 -13.74 16.28 13.76
C GLN A 339 -13.57 17.48 12.83
N ALA A 340 -12.59 17.45 11.90
CA ALA A 340 -12.34 18.60 11.04
C ALA A 340 -13.41 18.75 9.95
N GLU A 341 -13.80 19.99 9.68
CA GLU A 341 -14.68 20.35 8.57
C GLU A 341 -14.15 19.80 7.23
N PRO A 342 -15.00 19.31 6.31
CA PRO A 342 -14.54 18.63 5.09
C PRO A 342 -13.50 19.42 4.25
N HIS A 343 -13.59 20.74 4.23
CA HIS A 343 -12.68 21.62 3.48
C HIS A 343 -11.33 21.89 4.17
N GLU A 344 -11.18 21.52 5.44
CA GLU A 344 -9.94 21.57 6.23
C GLU A 344 -9.39 20.16 6.52
N ASN A 345 -10.17 19.12 6.20
CA ASN A 345 -9.90 17.75 6.57
C ASN A 345 -8.95 17.06 5.57
N LEU A 346 -7.80 16.61 6.07
CA LEU A 346 -6.66 16.17 5.26
C LEU A 346 -7.00 14.89 4.46
N PRO A 347 -7.44 13.79 5.11
CA PRO A 347 -7.86 12.60 4.38
C PRO A 347 -9.08 12.80 3.47
N VAL A 348 -10.04 13.66 3.85
CA VAL A 348 -11.21 13.96 3.02
C VAL A 348 -10.78 14.61 1.71
N LEU A 349 -9.95 15.65 1.78
CA LEU A 349 -9.38 16.30 0.59
C LEU A 349 -8.57 15.29 -0.24
N ALA A 350 -7.76 14.44 0.39
CA ALA A 350 -7.00 13.42 -0.32
C ALA A 350 -7.89 12.41 -1.07
N GLY A 351 -8.98 11.94 -0.45
CA GLY A 351 -9.95 11.05 -1.08
C GLY A 351 -10.71 11.72 -2.23
N LEU A 352 -11.07 13.01 -2.07
CA LEU A 352 -11.67 13.82 -3.14
C LEU A 352 -10.73 14.02 -4.32
N ILE A 353 -9.45 14.29 -4.07
CA ILE A 353 -8.42 14.40 -5.11
C ILE A 353 -8.19 13.05 -5.80
N ALA A 354 -8.23 11.94 -5.06
CA ALA A 354 -8.17 10.61 -5.65
C ALA A 354 -9.38 10.35 -6.59
N HIS A 355 -10.59 10.70 -6.15
CA HIS A 355 -11.80 10.61 -6.96
C HIS A 355 -11.73 11.51 -8.22
N TRP A 356 -11.31 12.77 -8.07
CA TRP A 356 -11.10 13.69 -9.19
C TRP A 356 -10.12 13.12 -10.21
N ASN A 357 -8.96 12.65 -9.74
CA ASN A 357 -7.94 12.13 -10.64
C ASN A 357 -8.39 10.84 -11.31
N ARG A 358 -9.03 9.93 -10.60
CA ARG A 358 -9.44 8.61 -11.12
C ARG A 358 -10.64 8.71 -12.06
N ASN A 359 -11.73 9.31 -11.60
CA ASN A 359 -13.02 9.28 -12.28
C ASN A 359 -13.23 10.44 -13.25
N VAL A 360 -12.53 11.57 -13.04
CA VAL A 360 -12.72 12.77 -13.85
C VAL A 360 -11.54 13.02 -14.79
N GLN A 361 -10.30 12.91 -14.29
CA GLN A 361 -9.08 13.08 -15.11
C GLN A 361 -8.60 11.77 -15.79
N GLY A 362 -9.22 10.63 -15.45
CA GLY A 362 -8.90 9.34 -16.05
C GLY A 362 -7.52 8.78 -15.68
N CYS A 363 -6.97 9.16 -14.53
CA CYS A 363 -5.71 8.64 -14.03
C CYS A 363 -5.90 7.20 -13.53
N ALA A 364 -5.43 6.22 -14.31
CA ALA A 364 -5.52 4.81 -13.95
C ALA A 364 -4.40 4.35 -12.98
N GLY A 365 -3.30 5.11 -12.92
CA GLY A 365 -2.21 4.88 -11.98
C GLY A 365 -2.06 6.01 -10.96
N HIS A 366 -1.55 5.67 -9.79
CA HIS A 366 -1.18 6.62 -8.75
C HIS A 366 0.23 6.28 -8.22
N ALA A 367 1.17 7.21 -8.36
CA ALA A 367 2.55 7.06 -7.96
C ALA A 367 2.79 7.65 -6.57
N VAL A 368 3.25 6.85 -5.63
CA VAL A 368 3.67 7.29 -4.29
C VAL A 368 5.19 7.38 -4.26
N LEU A 369 5.73 8.58 -4.07
CA LEU A 369 7.15 8.88 -4.29
C LEU A 369 7.77 9.52 -3.05
N PRO A 370 8.24 8.71 -2.09
CA PRO A 370 8.89 9.25 -0.91
C PRO A 370 10.28 9.80 -1.24
N TYR A 371 10.54 11.05 -0.88
CA TYR A 371 11.87 11.66 -0.91
C TYR A 371 12.66 11.31 0.36
N THR A 372 12.63 10.03 0.72
CA THR A 372 13.43 9.45 1.80
C THR A 372 13.51 7.93 1.61
N GLN A 373 14.73 7.38 1.73
CA GLN A 373 14.96 5.94 1.63
C GLN A 373 14.24 5.16 2.74
N ARG A 374 13.95 5.80 3.88
CA ARG A 374 13.26 5.15 5.01
C ARG A 374 11.86 4.67 4.65
N LEU A 375 11.21 5.32 3.69
CA LEU A 375 9.87 4.94 3.24
C LEU A 375 9.88 4.04 1.99
N ALA A 376 10.99 3.33 1.69
CA ALA A 376 11.09 2.43 0.53
C ALA A 376 9.99 1.36 0.47
N ARG A 377 9.49 0.91 1.63
CA ARG A 377 8.42 -0.08 1.72
C ARG A 377 7.01 0.52 1.79
N LEU A 378 6.88 1.85 1.86
CA LEU A 378 5.58 2.51 1.91
C LEU A 378 4.75 2.28 0.65
N PRO A 379 5.29 2.39 -0.59
CA PRO A 379 4.53 2.07 -1.79
C PRO A 379 3.98 0.64 -1.78
N ALA A 380 4.77 -0.35 -1.36
CA ALA A 380 4.32 -1.75 -1.26
C ALA A 380 3.23 -1.95 -0.18
N TYR A 381 3.32 -1.25 0.95
CA TYR A 381 2.24 -1.24 1.95
C TYR A 381 0.95 -0.62 1.38
N LEU A 382 1.05 0.53 0.72
CA LEU A 382 -0.09 1.23 0.14
C LEU A 382 -0.72 0.49 -1.04
N GLN A 383 0.05 -0.32 -1.78
CA GLN A 383 -0.49 -1.24 -2.78
C GLN A 383 -1.55 -2.15 -2.16
N GLN A 384 -1.25 -2.79 -1.03
CA GLN A 384 -2.25 -3.61 -0.36
C GLN A 384 -3.37 -2.75 0.22
N LEU A 385 -3.04 -1.69 0.95
CA LEU A 385 -4.04 -0.85 1.61
C LEU A 385 -5.06 -0.27 0.63
N GLU A 386 -4.64 0.30 -0.50
CA GLU A 386 -5.55 0.92 -1.47
C GLU A 386 -6.12 -0.12 -2.44
N MET A 387 -5.30 -0.98 -3.07
CA MET A 387 -5.77 -1.83 -4.17
C MET A 387 -6.66 -2.97 -3.67
N GLU A 388 -6.34 -3.59 -2.53
CA GLU A 388 -7.17 -4.65 -1.95
C GLU A 388 -8.47 -4.08 -1.35
N SER A 389 -8.46 -2.83 -0.86
CA SER A 389 -9.66 -2.16 -0.36
C SER A 389 -10.57 -1.67 -1.48
N LEU A 390 -10.00 -1.01 -2.50
CA LEU A 390 -10.75 -0.22 -3.48
C LEU A 390 -10.84 -0.88 -4.85
N GLY A 391 -10.11 -1.96 -5.11
CA GLY A 391 -10.20 -2.77 -6.34
C GLY A 391 -11.48 -3.62 -6.35
N LYS A 392 -12.63 -2.95 -6.36
CA LYS A 392 -13.96 -3.57 -6.25
C LYS A 392 -14.78 -3.30 -7.51
N SER A 393 -15.68 -4.23 -7.82
CA SER A 393 -16.58 -4.18 -8.97
C SER A 393 -18.06 -4.14 -8.59
N ILE A 394 -18.38 -4.33 -7.31
CA ILE A 394 -19.75 -4.39 -6.79
C ILE A 394 -19.92 -3.30 -5.71
N THR A 395 -21.03 -2.57 -5.78
CA THR A 395 -21.43 -1.57 -4.79
C THR A 395 -21.88 -2.24 -3.49
N ARG A 396 -22.03 -1.47 -2.42
CA ARG A 396 -22.60 -1.95 -1.15
C ARG A 396 -24.05 -2.43 -1.31
N GLY A 397 -24.79 -1.88 -2.27
CA GLY A 397 -26.13 -2.32 -2.64
C GLY A 397 -26.18 -3.65 -3.41
N GLY A 398 -25.02 -4.20 -3.81
CA GLY A 398 -24.95 -5.44 -4.58
C GLY A 398 -25.07 -5.26 -6.10
N GLU A 399 -24.96 -4.03 -6.60
CA GLU A 399 -25.02 -3.70 -8.03
C GLU A 399 -23.60 -3.58 -8.62
N GLU A 400 -23.46 -3.68 -9.94
CA GLU A 400 -22.18 -3.38 -10.59
C GLU A 400 -21.83 -1.90 -10.43
N VAL A 401 -20.57 -1.61 -10.08
CA VAL A 401 -20.10 -0.23 -9.99
C VAL A 401 -20.09 0.40 -11.38
N VAL A 402 -20.67 1.60 -11.49
CA VAL A 402 -20.61 2.39 -12.72
C VAL A 402 -19.41 3.32 -12.68
N GLY A 403 -18.44 3.10 -13.57
CA GLY A 403 -17.19 3.85 -13.65
C GLY A 403 -16.00 3.11 -13.04
N ASP A 404 -14.88 3.82 -12.88
CA ASP A 404 -13.64 3.28 -12.35
C ASP A 404 -13.60 3.32 -10.80
N THR A 405 -13.04 2.28 -10.17
CA THR A 405 -12.72 2.25 -8.72
C THR A 405 -11.22 2.43 -8.48
N GLY A 406 -10.58 1.68 -7.58
CA GLY A 406 -9.17 1.84 -7.21
C GLY A 406 -8.21 2.02 -8.40
N ALA A 407 -7.16 2.81 -8.19
CA ALA A 407 -6.05 2.99 -9.14
C ALA A 407 -4.96 1.94 -8.91
N VAL A 408 -4.11 1.72 -9.92
CA VAL A 408 -2.88 0.94 -9.75
C VAL A 408 -1.87 1.77 -8.96
N ILE A 409 -1.51 1.31 -7.76
CA ILE A 409 -0.51 1.97 -6.92
C ILE A 409 0.88 1.45 -7.25
N PHE A 410 1.83 2.35 -7.43
CA PHE A 410 3.24 2.01 -7.59
C PHE A 410 4.13 3.14 -7.06
N GLY A 411 5.43 2.89 -6.95
CA GLY A 411 6.35 3.90 -6.47
C GLY A 411 7.66 3.33 -5.97
N GLU A 412 8.65 4.20 -5.88
CA GLU A 412 9.98 3.96 -5.33
C GLU A 412 10.44 5.25 -4.65
N PRO A 413 11.37 5.19 -3.68
CA PRO A 413 12.01 6.39 -3.17
C PRO A 413 12.61 7.24 -4.31
N ALA A 414 12.38 8.54 -4.23
CA ALA A 414 13.12 9.51 -5.05
C ALA A 414 14.41 9.91 -4.31
N SER A 415 15.53 10.10 -5.01
CA SER A 415 15.65 10.28 -6.47
C SER A 415 15.76 8.99 -7.30
N ASN A 416 15.82 7.78 -6.74
CA ASN A 416 15.96 6.54 -7.53
C ASN A 416 14.87 6.40 -8.62
N ALA A 417 13.63 6.75 -8.27
CA ALA A 417 12.51 6.77 -9.22
C ALA A 417 12.74 7.71 -10.43
N GLN A 418 13.48 8.82 -10.24
CA GLN A 418 13.85 9.76 -11.32
C GLN A 418 14.68 9.09 -12.40
N HIS A 419 15.50 8.12 -12.01
CA HIS A 419 16.39 7.37 -12.89
C HIS A 419 15.82 6.01 -13.31
N SER A 420 14.52 5.80 -13.11
CA SER A 420 13.83 4.56 -13.48
C SER A 420 12.63 4.83 -14.39
N PHE A 421 11.57 5.44 -13.87
CA PHE A 421 10.28 5.57 -14.58
C PHE A 421 9.76 7.01 -14.68
N PHE A 422 10.50 8.02 -14.20
CA PHE A 422 10.08 9.42 -14.37
C PHE A 422 10.02 9.87 -15.83
N GLN A 423 10.77 9.23 -16.74
CA GLN A 423 10.63 9.45 -18.18
C GLN A 423 9.16 9.25 -18.62
N LEU A 424 8.53 8.16 -18.18
CA LEU A 424 7.13 7.87 -18.48
C LEU A 424 6.20 8.87 -17.80
N LEU A 425 6.48 9.27 -16.56
CA LEU A 425 5.66 10.24 -15.83
C LEU A 425 5.71 11.65 -16.46
N HIS A 426 6.86 12.05 -17.00
CA HIS A 426 7.05 13.37 -17.62
C HIS A 426 6.53 13.43 -19.05
N GLN A 427 6.95 12.50 -19.91
CA GLN A 427 6.71 12.59 -21.36
C GLN A 427 5.87 11.43 -21.92
N GLY A 428 5.56 10.42 -21.10
CA GLY A 428 4.71 9.31 -21.52
C GLY A 428 3.24 9.71 -21.69
N THR A 429 2.49 8.77 -22.29
CA THR A 429 1.05 8.89 -22.56
C THR A 429 0.18 8.32 -21.44
N ALA A 430 0.78 7.71 -20.41
CA ALA A 430 0.04 7.23 -19.25
C ALA A 430 -0.45 8.41 -18.41
N HIS A 431 -1.72 8.36 -17.98
CA HIS A 431 -2.29 9.32 -17.05
C HIS A 431 -2.10 8.79 -15.63
N VAL A 432 -1.19 9.43 -14.89
CA VAL A 432 -0.79 9.03 -13.54
C VAL A 432 -0.83 10.25 -12.63
N SER A 433 -1.49 10.12 -11.48
CA SER A 433 -1.41 11.10 -10.40
C SER A 433 -0.28 10.76 -9.44
N LEU A 434 0.23 11.75 -8.72
CA LEU A 434 1.47 11.61 -7.95
C LEU A 434 1.31 12.20 -6.54
N ASP A 435 1.81 11.48 -5.54
CA ASP A 435 2.04 12.00 -4.19
C ASP A 435 3.55 12.01 -3.91
N LEU A 436 4.13 13.20 -3.67
CA LEU A 436 5.51 13.32 -3.20
C LEU A 436 5.52 13.48 -1.68
N LEU A 437 6.27 12.64 -0.96
CA LEU A 437 6.39 12.73 0.49
C LEU A 437 7.76 13.31 0.83
N LEU A 438 7.81 14.48 1.46
CA LEU A 438 9.04 15.24 1.71
C LEU A 438 9.25 15.49 3.21
N PRO A 439 10.14 14.74 3.89
CA PRO A 439 10.68 15.18 5.17
C PRO A 439 11.60 16.39 4.98
N LEU A 440 11.54 17.36 5.89
CA LEU A 440 12.44 18.52 5.89
C LEU A 440 13.80 18.23 6.54
N THR A 441 13.86 17.20 7.38
CA THR A 441 15.06 16.74 8.07
C THR A 441 15.06 15.22 8.22
N GLY A 442 16.24 14.64 8.43
CA GLY A 442 16.41 13.21 8.72
C GLY A 442 17.16 12.43 7.64
N ALA A 443 17.76 13.12 6.67
CA ALA A 443 18.81 12.58 5.82
C ALA A 443 20.12 12.36 6.63
N ALA A 444 21.20 12.01 5.92
CA ALA A 444 22.49 11.72 6.55
C ALA A 444 23.12 12.96 7.22
N ASP A 445 22.90 14.14 6.64
CA ASP A 445 23.36 15.44 7.12
C ASP A 445 22.49 16.57 6.53
N ALA A 446 22.73 17.81 6.95
CA ALA A 446 21.96 18.97 6.51
C ALA A 446 22.11 19.27 5.00
N ALA A 447 23.27 19.00 4.41
CA ALA A 447 23.47 19.21 2.97
C ALA A 447 22.64 18.19 2.15
N ALA A 448 22.53 16.95 2.66
CA ALA A 448 21.65 15.95 2.09
C ALA A 448 20.16 16.33 2.24
N ASP A 449 19.75 16.89 3.39
CA ASP A 449 18.38 17.41 3.58
C ASP A 449 18.05 18.50 2.55
N GLU A 450 18.93 19.49 2.38
CA GLU A 450 18.77 20.56 1.39
C GLU A 450 18.71 20.04 -0.05
N LEU A 451 19.57 19.08 -0.41
CA LEU A 451 19.59 18.49 -1.74
C LEU A 451 18.31 17.71 -2.04
N VAL A 452 17.80 16.95 -1.07
CA VAL A 452 16.53 16.21 -1.19
C VAL A 452 15.36 17.18 -1.39
N ILE A 453 15.31 18.27 -0.61
CA ILE A 453 14.30 19.32 -0.76
C ILE A 453 14.39 19.95 -2.15
N ALA A 454 15.58 20.39 -2.57
CA ALA A 454 15.79 21.01 -3.87
C ALA A 454 15.37 20.07 -5.01
N ASN A 455 15.74 18.80 -4.93
CA ASN A 455 15.41 17.79 -5.94
C ASN A 455 13.89 17.53 -5.97
N CYS A 456 13.22 17.39 -4.83
CA CYS A 456 11.77 17.24 -4.74
C CYS A 456 11.02 18.43 -5.35
N LEU A 457 11.37 19.65 -4.92
CA LEU A 457 10.72 20.87 -5.39
C LEU A 457 10.99 21.13 -6.88
N SER A 458 12.19 20.78 -7.38
CA SER A 458 12.51 20.87 -8.81
C SER A 458 11.64 19.93 -9.65
N GLN A 459 11.40 18.70 -9.19
CA GLN A 459 10.51 17.77 -9.87
C GLN A 459 9.05 18.21 -9.78
N ALA A 460 8.62 18.70 -8.62
CA ALA A 460 7.28 19.27 -8.47
C ALA A 460 7.05 20.44 -9.43
N GLN A 461 8.06 21.30 -9.60
CA GLN A 461 8.04 22.38 -10.59
C GLN A 461 7.99 21.84 -12.01
N ALA A 462 8.86 20.89 -12.37
CA ALA A 462 8.92 20.31 -13.72
C ALA A 462 7.62 19.61 -14.12
N PHE A 463 7.02 18.83 -13.21
CA PHE A 463 5.71 18.19 -13.44
C PHE A 463 4.59 19.21 -13.65
N MET A 464 4.65 20.35 -12.98
CA MET A 464 3.68 21.43 -13.12
C MET A 464 3.88 22.23 -14.42
N THR A 465 5.08 22.75 -14.66
CA THR A 465 5.34 23.69 -15.76
C THR A 465 5.61 23.03 -17.10
N GLY A 466 6.19 21.83 -17.07
CA GLY A 466 6.79 21.26 -18.27
C GLY A 466 7.93 22.12 -18.79
N HIS A 467 8.21 21.96 -20.08
CA HIS A 467 9.26 22.66 -20.82
C HIS A 467 8.84 22.70 -22.29
N GLU A 468 8.63 23.90 -22.81
CA GLU A 468 8.38 24.11 -24.23
C GLU A 468 9.70 24.02 -25.01
N SER A 469 9.65 23.36 -26.17
CA SER A 469 10.80 23.21 -27.06
C SER A 469 10.34 23.05 -28.50
N ASP A 470 11.12 23.62 -29.43
CA ASP A 470 10.98 23.44 -30.86
C ASP A 470 11.34 22.00 -31.29
N ASP A 471 12.20 21.33 -30.52
CA ASP A 471 12.46 19.90 -30.66
C ASP A 471 11.37 19.12 -29.91
N PRO A 472 10.48 18.39 -30.61
CA PRO A 472 9.38 17.65 -29.96
C PRO A 472 9.87 16.60 -28.95
N GLN A 473 11.09 16.08 -29.10
CA GLN A 473 11.66 15.07 -28.18
C GLN A 473 12.07 15.68 -26.83
N ARG A 474 12.37 16.99 -26.81
CA ARG A 474 12.74 17.73 -25.60
C ARG A 474 11.55 18.43 -24.95
N ARG A 475 10.35 18.34 -25.54
CA ARG A 475 9.15 18.95 -24.97
C ARG A 475 8.65 18.15 -23.77
N HIS A 476 8.34 18.85 -22.67
CA HIS A 476 7.63 18.28 -21.52
C HIS A 476 6.28 18.98 -21.41
N PRO A 477 5.13 18.26 -21.46
CA PRO A 477 3.81 18.87 -21.48
C PRO A 477 3.41 19.58 -20.18
N GLY A 478 4.05 19.25 -19.06
CA GLY A 478 3.68 19.77 -17.73
C GLY A 478 2.26 19.36 -17.31
N SER A 479 1.70 20.12 -16.37
CA SER A 479 0.35 19.90 -15.81
C SER A 479 0.06 18.46 -15.37
N ARG A 480 1.08 17.74 -14.88
CA ARG A 480 0.91 16.39 -14.32
C ARG A 480 0.29 16.50 -12.90
N PRO A 481 -0.79 15.77 -12.59
CA PRO A 481 -1.54 15.94 -11.34
C PRO A 481 -0.74 15.48 -10.13
N LEU A 482 -0.34 16.43 -9.28
CA LEU A 482 0.64 16.23 -8.21
C LEU A 482 0.16 16.80 -6.89
N SER A 483 0.36 16.06 -5.81
CA SER A 483 0.26 16.53 -4.42
C SER A 483 1.60 16.38 -3.70
N LEU A 484 1.84 17.24 -2.71
CA LEU A 484 2.97 17.11 -1.79
C LEU A 484 2.47 16.90 -0.36
N LEU A 485 3.08 15.94 0.33
CA LEU A 485 2.96 15.70 1.76
C LEU A 485 4.28 16.11 2.40
N VAL A 486 4.32 17.28 3.03
CA VAL A 486 5.54 17.87 3.61
C VAL A 486 5.47 17.81 5.13
N PHE A 487 6.53 17.37 5.78
CA PHE A 487 6.58 17.22 7.24
C PHE A 487 7.99 17.43 7.81
N PRO A 488 8.15 17.85 9.08
CA PRO A 488 9.46 18.19 9.64
C PRO A 488 10.48 17.04 9.62
N LYS A 489 10.08 15.85 10.08
CA LYS A 489 10.92 14.66 10.14
C LYS A 489 10.06 13.40 10.18
N LEU A 490 10.61 12.28 9.74
CA LEU A 490 9.97 10.97 9.87
C LEU A 490 10.31 10.35 11.23
N ASP A 491 9.51 10.64 12.24
CA ASP A 491 9.56 9.99 13.56
C ASP A 491 8.37 9.03 13.75
N PRO A 492 8.31 8.24 14.85
CA PRO A 492 7.21 7.29 15.06
C PRO A 492 5.83 7.97 14.99
N THR A 493 5.67 9.15 15.59
CA THR A 493 4.42 9.93 15.54
C THR A 493 4.05 10.30 14.12
N MET A 494 4.98 10.82 13.32
CA MET A 494 4.74 11.19 11.93
C MET A 494 4.42 9.98 11.06
N LEU A 495 5.10 8.85 11.25
CA LEU A 495 4.76 7.62 10.55
C LEU A 495 3.32 7.18 10.87
N GLY A 496 2.94 7.22 12.16
CA GLY A 496 1.57 6.94 12.59
C GLY A 496 0.54 7.82 11.87
N LYS A 497 0.79 9.13 11.82
CA LYS A 497 -0.06 10.10 11.10
C LYS A 497 -0.16 9.79 9.61
N LEU A 498 0.96 9.53 8.94
CA LEU A 498 1.00 9.25 7.51
C LEU A 498 0.20 8.00 7.16
N VAL A 499 0.38 6.91 7.92
CA VAL A 499 -0.36 5.67 7.66
C VAL A 499 -1.87 5.89 7.88
N ALA A 500 -2.27 6.51 9.00
CA ALA A 500 -3.67 6.80 9.28
C ALA A 500 -4.29 7.77 8.24
N PHE A 501 -3.50 8.71 7.71
CA PHE A 501 -3.93 9.59 6.62
C PHE A 501 -4.35 8.78 5.39
N TYR A 502 -3.55 7.80 4.97
CA TYR A 502 -3.88 6.93 3.84
C TYR A 502 -5.02 5.96 4.15
N GLU A 503 -5.13 5.45 5.38
CA GLU A 503 -6.27 4.61 5.80
C GLU A 503 -7.60 5.36 5.62
N HIS A 504 -7.65 6.62 6.07
CA HIS A 504 -8.85 7.45 5.94
C HIS A 504 -9.07 7.96 4.51
N LYS A 505 -8.00 8.25 3.73
CA LYS A 505 -8.11 8.53 2.29
C LYS A 505 -8.83 7.37 1.57
N VAL A 506 -8.46 6.13 1.88
CA VAL A 506 -9.10 4.93 1.34
C VAL A 506 -10.56 4.85 1.76
N PHE A 507 -10.86 5.11 3.02
CA PHE A 507 -12.24 5.12 3.51
C PHE A 507 -13.10 6.14 2.76
N VAL A 508 -12.62 7.38 2.62
CA VAL A 508 -13.32 8.45 1.89
C VAL A 508 -13.59 8.03 0.43
N ALA A 509 -12.56 7.54 -0.27
CA ALA A 509 -12.73 7.07 -1.65
C ALA A 509 -13.76 5.94 -1.76
N SER A 510 -13.78 5.01 -0.79
CA SER A 510 -14.75 3.91 -0.77
C SER A 510 -16.20 4.39 -0.63
N VAL A 511 -16.43 5.46 0.14
CA VAL A 511 -17.76 6.05 0.30
C VAL A 511 -18.20 6.74 -0.98
N LEU A 512 -17.31 7.49 -1.64
CA LEU A 512 -17.61 8.15 -2.92
C LEU A 512 -17.95 7.15 -4.05
N TRP A 513 -17.33 5.96 -4.01
CA TRP A 513 -17.59 4.89 -4.98
C TRP A 513 -18.67 3.90 -4.55
N ASP A 514 -19.23 4.08 -3.34
CA ASP A 514 -20.18 3.16 -2.71
C ASP A 514 -19.70 1.69 -2.71
N VAL A 515 -18.42 1.46 -2.41
CA VAL A 515 -17.83 0.11 -2.32
C VAL A 515 -17.49 -0.25 -0.88
N ASN A 516 -17.40 -1.55 -0.58
CA ASN A 516 -16.93 -2.04 0.70
C ASN A 516 -15.38 -2.09 0.72
N PRO A 517 -14.67 -1.25 1.51
CA PRO A 517 -13.21 -1.27 1.56
C PRO A 517 -12.65 -2.37 2.46
N PHE A 518 -13.49 -3.14 3.17
CA PHE A 518 -13.03 -4.01 4.26
C PHE A 518 -13.02 -5.50 3.92
N ASP A 519 -13.67 -5.92 2.84
CA ASP A 519 -13.64 -7.30 2.33
C ASP A 519 -12.55 -7.52 1.26
N GLN A 520 -12.39 -8.78 0.80
CA GLN A 520 -11.43 -9.15 -0.26
C GLN A 520 -11.82 -10.44 -1.01
N TRP A 521 -13.07 -10.60 -1.44
CA TRP A 521 -13.53 -11.84 -2.09
C TRP A 521 -12.73 -12.25 -3.34
N GLY A 522 -12.09 -11.29 -4.02
CA GLY A 522 -11.30 -11.53 -5.23
C GLY A 522 -10.10 -12.48 -5.05
N VAL A 523 -9.63 -12.74 -3.82
CA VAL A 523 -8.47 -13.61 -3.59
C VAL A 523 -8.84 -15.10 -3.41
N GLU A 524 -10.12 -15.43 -3.24
CA GLU A 524 -10.55 -16.78 -2.84
C GLU A 524 -10.50 -17.80 -3.99
N LEU A 525 -10.77 -17.37 -5.23
CA LEU A 525 -10.76 -18.27 -6.40
C LEU A 525 -9.38 -18.91 -6.62
N GLY A 526 -8.31 -18.11 -6.57
CA GLY A 526 -6.94 -18.59 -6.72
C GLY A 526 -6.56 -19.61 -5.65
N LYS A 527 -6.92 -19.36 -4.38
CA LYS A 527 -6.70 -20.29 -3.27
C LYS A 527 -7.42 -21.62 -3.49
N LYS A 528 -8.69 -21.58 -3.90
CA LYS A 528 -9.48 -22.78 -4.19
C LYS A 528 -8.88 -23.61 -5.33
N LEU A 529 -8.47 -22.95 -6.42
CA LEU A 529 -7.84 -23.64 -7.56
C LEU A 529 -6.48 -24.24 -7.21
N CYS A 530 -5.66 -23.55 -6.40
CA CYS A 530 -4.39 -24.08 -5.90
C CYS A 530 -4.58 -25.41 -5.15
N GLY A 531 -5.62 -25.52 -4.32
CA GLY A 531 -5.96 -26.75 -3.60
C GLY A 531 -6.25 -27.96 -4.50
N GLY A 532 -6.74 -27.73 -5.73
CA GLY A 532 -6.93 -28.79 -6.72
C GLY A 532 -5.68 -29.12 -7.54
N ILE A 533 -4.83 -28.12 -7.81
CA ILE A 533 -3.61 -28.28 -8.61
C ILE A 533 -2.48 -28.94 -7.79
N LEU A 534 -2.36 -28.61 -6.51
CA LEU A 534 -1.26 -29.09 -5.67
C LEU A 534 -1.21 -30.63 -5.58
N PRO A 535 -2.32 -31.36 -5.35
CA PRO A 535 -2.28 -32.82 -5.38
C PRO A 535 -1.88 -33.41 -6.74
N VAL A 536 -2.31 -32.80 -7.85
CA VAL A 536 -1.94 -33.21 -9.21
C VAL A 536 -0.43 -33.08 -9.46
N LEU A 537 0.23 -32.13 -8.79
CA LEU A 537 1.68 -31.97 -8.81
C LEU A 537 2.41 -33.00 -7.93
N HIS A 538 1.81 -33.42 -6.82
CA HIS A 538 2.41 -34.42 -5.92
C HIS A 538 2.22 -35.85 -6.39
N GLU A 539 1.10 -36.14 -7.07
CA GLU A 539 0.69 -37.49 -7.43
C GLU A 539 0.52 -37.61 -8.96
N PRO A 540 1.50 -38.23 -9.66
CA PRO A 540 1.40 -38.42 -11.12
C PRO A 540 0.13 -39.16 -11.57
N ALA A 541 -0.41 -40.04 -10.72
CA ALA A 541 -1.66 -40.78 -10.98
C ALA A 541 -2.88 -39.86 -11.15
N ARG A 542 -2.87 -38.67 -10.55
CA ARG A 542 -3.96 -37.67 -10.63
C ARG A 542 -3.84 -36.76 -11.86
N ALA A 543 -2.99 -37.11 -12.83
CA ALA A 543 -2.79 -36.33 -14.04
C ALA A 543 -4.07 -36.05 -14.83
N SER A 544 -5.01 -37.00 -14.84
CA SER A 544 -6.31 -36.86 -15.53
C SER A 544 -7.27 -35.90 -14.83
N GLU A 545 -7.01 -35.53 -13.58
CA GLU A 545 -7.80 -34.54 -12.83
C GLU A 545 -7.35 -33.09 -13.10
N ALA A 546 -6.26 -32.92 -13.86
CA ALA A 546 -5.75 -31.61 -14.23
C ALA A 546 -6.73 -30.85 -15.14
N PRO A 547 -6.87 -29.51 -14.97
CA PRO A 547 -7.54 -28.68 -15.95
C PRO A 547 -6.90 -28.85 -17.34
N ALA A 548 -7.73 -29.00 -18.38
CA ALA A 548 -7.27 -29.34 -19.73
C ALA A 548 -6.33 -28.27 -20.31
N GLU A 549 -6.60 -27.01 -20.02
CA GLU A 549 -5.79 -25.85 -20.38
C GLU A 549 -4.39 -25.85 -19.73
N LEU A 550 -4.21 -26.56 -18.61
CA LEU A 550 -2.92 -26.72 -17.93
C LEU A 550 -2.21 -28.01 -18.29
N ALA A 551 -2.84 -28.96 -18.99
CA ALA A 551 -2.28 -30.29 -19.24
C ALA A 551 -0.91 -30.24 -19.94
N GLY A 552 -0.77 -29.40 -20.97
CA GLY A 552 0.49 -29.20 -21.68
C GLY A 552 1.60 -28.65 -20.77
N LEU A 553 1.26 -27.66 -19.92
CA LEU A 553 2.20 -27.05 -18.98
C LEU A 553 2.60 -28.03 -17.86
N LEU A 554 1.64 -28.72 -17.25
CA LEU A 554 1.90 -29.74 -16.23
C LEU A 554 2.72 -30.90 -16.80
N GLY A 555 2.43 -31.32 -18.03
CA GLY A 555 3.24 -32.30 -18.74
C GLY A 555 4.67 -31.82 -18.99
N TRP A 556 4.87 -30.54 -19.32
CA TRP A 556 6.20 -29.95 -19.43
C TRP A 556 6.92 -29.92 -18.08
N ILE A 557 6.28 -29.41 -17.01
CA ILE A 557 6.84 -29.35 -15.65
C ILE A 557 7.30 -30.73 -15.18
N ARG A 558 6.48 -31.76 -15.39
CA ARG A 558 6.81 -33.15 -15.02
C ARG A 558 7.99 -33.73 -15.79
N ARG A 559 8.30 -33.24 -16.99
CA ARG A 559 9.50 -33.66 -17.73
C ARG A 559 10.78 -32.98 -17.26
N GLN A 560 10.65 -31.84 -16.57
CA GLN A 560 11.79 -31.07 -16.06
C GLN A 560 12.15 -31.40 -14.61
N ARG A 561 11.25 -32.06 -13.88
CA ARG A 561 11.47 -32.61 -12.53
C ARG A 561 11.76 -34.09 -12.63
#